data_AF-A0A3D2KMA9-F1
#
_entry.id   AF-A0A3D2KMA9-F1
#
_cell.length_a   1.000
_cell.length_b   1.000
_cell.length_c   1.000
_cell.angle_alpha   90.00
_cell.angle_beta   90.00
_cell.angle_gamma   90.00
#
_symmetry.space_group_name_H-M   'P 1'
#
loop_
_entity.id
_entity.type
_entity.pdbx_description
1 polymer ?
#
loop_
_entity_poly.entity_id
_entity_poly.type
_entity_poly.pdbx_seq_one_letter_code
_entity_poly.pdbx_strand_id
1 'polypeptide(L)'
;MTATTEALSFMPGFGFAVATTVLVGQSLGAGDPGRARAVVTQAGWIAAVFMGSLGVVFFLFPRPLVSIFTNDPAIIEVASRCLRVTAFAQPFMALQGVLSGALRGAGDTRSPMIVAGVTSWGCRVLLTYVAVLALGLPLEWVWGVMALDFGLKMFWLLAVYRRGWWQEIRV
;
A
#
# COMPACT_ATOMS: atom_id res chain seq x y z
N MET A 1 -10.99 -18.53 6.70
CA MET A 1 -11.73 -17.71 5.69
C MET A 1 -11.42 -16.21 5.77
N THR A 2 -10.53 -15.73 6.66
CA THR A 2 -10.11 -14.32 6.71
C THR A 2 -9.04 -13.99 5.66
N ALA A 3 -8.12 -14.91 5.37
CA ALA A 3 -7.00 -14.68 4.44
C ALA A 3 -7.39 -14.45 2.97
N THR A 4 -8.56 -14.96 2.53
CA THR A 4 -9.03 -14.84 1.14
C THR A 4 -9.64 -13.47 0.83
N THR A 5 -10.25 -12.83 1.82
CA THR A 5 -10.87 -11.51 1.65
C THR A 5 -9.83 -10.39 1.61
N GLU A 6 -8.72 -10.55 2.34
CA GLU A 6 -7.57 -9.63 2.27
C GLU A 6 -6.92 -9.64 0.87
N ALA A 7 -6.68 -10.81 0.28
CA ALA A 7 -5.97 -10.95 -1.00
C ALA A 7 -6.63 -10.18 -2.16
N LEU A 8 -7.96 -10.15 -2.23
CA LEU A 8 -8.70 -9.41 -3.27
C LEU A 8 -8.50 -7.89 -3.16
N SER A 9 -8.31 -7.37 -1.94
CA SER A 9 -8.07 -5.94 -1.71
C SER A 9 -6.63 -5.51 -2.01
N PHE A 10 -5.67 -6.43 -1.91
CA PHE A 10 -4.25 -6.15 -2.20
C PHE A 10 -3.89 -6.30 -3.69
N MET A 11 -4.68 -7.03 -4.47
CA MET A 11 -4.40 -7.32 -5.88
C MET A 11 -4.19 -6.08 -6.77
N PRO A 12 -5.01 -5.00 -6.68
CA PRO A 12 -4.82 -3.84 -7.54
C PRO A 12 -3.51 -3.10 -7.27
N GLY A 13 -3.16 -2.91 -5.98
CA GLY A 13 -1.92 -2.25 -5.60
C GLY A 13 -0.67 -3.05 -6.01
N PHE A 14 -0.75 -4.38 -5.94
CA PHE A 14 0.31 -5.27 -6.41
C PHE A 14 0.46 -5.20 -7.95
N GLY A 15 -0.65 -5.13 -8.68
CA GLY A 15 -0.66 -4.96 -10.13
C GLY A 15 0.05 -3.67 -10.57
N PHE A 16 -0.25 -2.53 -9.94
CA PHE A 16 0.45 -1.28 -10.23
C PHE A 16 1.94 -1.33 -9.89
N ALA A 17 2.32 -2.00 -8.80
CA ALA A 17 3.72 -2.16 -8.42
C ALA A 17 4.50 -2.98 -9.47
N VAL A 18 3.94 -4.08 -9.97
CA VAL A 18 4.56 -4.91 -11.01
C VAL A 18 4.67 -4.15 -12.32
N ALA A 19 3.58 -3.51 -12.77
CA ALA A 19 3.59 -2.71 -14.00
C ALA A 19 4.64 -1.59 -13.96
N THR A 20 4.73 -0.87 -12.84
CA THR A 20 5.73 0.19 -12.65
C THR A 20 7.16 -0.37 -12.68
N THR A 21 7.39 -1.52 -12.05
CA THR A 21 8.70 -2.19 -12.04
C THR A 21 9.19 -2.47 -13.46
N VAL A 22 8.33 -3.03 -14.31
CA VAL A 22 8.66 -3.36 -15.71
C VAL A 22 8.92 -2.10 -16.53
N LEU A 23 8.02 -1.12 -16.49
CA LEU A 23 8.12 0.10 -17.31
C LEU A 23 9.33 0.96 -16.92
N VAL A 24 9.66 1.04 -15.63
CA VAL A 24 10.85 1.76 -15.15
C VAL A 24 12.12 1.03 -15.57
N GLY A 25 12.19 -0.30 -15.41
CA GLY A 25 13.33 -1.09 -15.86
C GLY A 25 13.58 -0.97 -17.37
N GLN A 26 12.52 -1.00 -18.18
CA GLN A 26 12.62 -0.79 -19.63
C GLN A 26 13.10 0.62 -19.99
N SER A 27 12.63 1.65 -19.28
CA SER A 27 13.01 3.04 -19.54
C SER A 27 14.48 3.30 -19.19
N LEU A 28 14.95 2.76 -18.06
CA LEU A 28 16.35 2.86 -17.64
C LEU A 28 17.27 2.01 -18.51
N GLY A 29 16.87 0.80 -18.89
CA GLY A 29 17.60 -0.03 -19.85
C GLY A 29 17.73 0.60 -21.25
N ALA A 30 16.80 1.48 -21.62
CA ALA A 30 16.88 2.30 -22.83
C ALA A 30 17.73 3.59 -22.66
N GLY A 31 18.32 3.82 -21.48
CA GLY A 31 19.10 5.03 -21.19
C GLY A 31 18.28 6.30 -21.02
N ASP A 32 16.96 6.18 -20.76
CA ASP A 32 16.03 7.31 -20.64
C ASP A 32 15.46 7.46 -19.21
N PRO A 33 16.22 8.07 -18.28
CA PRO A 33 15.75 8.33 -16.91
C PRO A 33 14.62 9.36 -16.86
N GLY A 34 14.48 10.22 -17.89
CA GLY A 34 13.37 11.16 -18.01
C GLY A 34 12.04 10.43 -18.20
N ARG A 35 12.00 9.47 -19.12
CA ARG A 35 10.85 8.59 -19.32
C ARG A 35 10.55 7.74 -18.10
N ALA A 36 11.58 7.23 -17.39
CA ALA A 36 11.37 6.50 -16.15
C ALA A 36 10.62 7.35 -15.10
N ARG A 37 10.99 8.64 -14.94
CA ARG A 37 10.30 9.56 -14.02
C ARG A 37 8.88 9.87 -14.45
N ALA A 38 8.65 10.03 -15.76
CA ALA A 38 7.31 10.22 -16.31
C ALA A 38 6.40 9.01 -16.03
N VAL A 39 6.92 7.79 -16.25
CA VAL A 39 6.22 6.54 -15.94
C VAL A 39 5.83 6.48 -14.47
N VAL A 40 6.75 6.75 -13.54
CA VAL A 40 6.44 6.72 -12.09
C VAL A 40 5.35 7.73 -11.74
N THR A 41 5.41 8.93 -12.31
CA THR A 41 4.42 9.99 -12.05
C THR A 41 3.04 9.62 -12.59
N GLN A 42 2.98 9.10 -13.83
CA GLN A 42 1.74 8.66 -14.47
C GLN A 42 1.13 7.45 -13.76
N ALA A 43 1.94 6.42 -13.48
CA ALA A 43 1.52 5.25 -12.73
C ALA A 43 1.04 5.62 -11.33
N GLY A 44 1.73 6.55 -10.65
CA GLY A 44 1.34 7.06 -9.34
C GLY A 44 -0.03 7.74 -9.38
N TRP A 45 -0.27 8.60 -10.36
CA TRP A 45 -1.57 9.26 -10.54
C TRP A 45 -2.68 8.27 -10.87
N ILE A 46 -2.47 7.36 -11.83
CA ILE A 46 -3.48 6.36 -12.21
C ILE A 46 -3.80 5.45 -11.03
N ALA A 47 -2.77 4.96 -10.32
CA ALA A 47 -2.95 4.10 -9.15
C ALA A 47 -3.68 4.82 -8.02
N ALA A 48 -3.33 6.07 -7.73
CA ALA A 48 -3.97 6.87 -6.69
C ALA A 48 -5.44 7.18 -7.01
N VAL A 49 -5.75 7.51 -8.27
CA VAL A 49 -7.15 7.75 -8.70
C VAL A 49 -7.96 6.45 -8.65
N PHE A 50 -7.40 5.35 -9.13
CA PHE A 50 -8.09 4.06 -9.16
C PHE A 50 -8.32 3.48 -7.76
N MET A 51 -7.29 3.39 -6.92
CA MET A 51 -7.46 2.90 -5.54
C MET A 51 -8.20 3.92 -4.68
N GLY A 52 -8.05 5.23 -4.95
CA GLY A 52 -8.82 6.28 -4.29
C GLY A 52 -10.32 6.17 -4.58
N SER A 53 -10.72 5.92 -5.82
CA SER A 53 -12.13 5.73 -6.18
C SER A 53 -12.71 4.46 -5.54
N LEU A 54 -11.95 3.37 -5.50
CA LEU A 54 -12.33 2.16 -4.73
C LEU A 54 -12.47 2.46 -3.23
N GLY A 55 -11.56 3.26 -2.67
CA GLY A 55 -11.66 3.74 -1.29
C GLY A 55 -12.95 4.51 -1.03
N VAL A 56 -13.35 5.42 -1.94
CA VAL A 56 -14.63 6.14 -1.82
C VAL A 56 -15.82 5.17 -1.81
N VAL A 57 -15.83 4.16 -2.69
CA VAL A 57 -16.88 3.13 -2.71
C VAL A 57 -16.92 2.36 -1.39
N PHE A 58 -15.77 1.96 -0.86
CA PHE A 58 -15.66 1.25 0.42
C PHE A 58 -16.11 2.10 1.61
N PHE A 59 -15.90 3.42 1.55
CA PHE A 59 -16.31 4.34 2.60
C PHE A 59 -17.82 4.59 2.59
N LEU A 60 -18.43 4.76 1.41
CA LEU A 60 -19.85 5.06 1.24
C LEU A 60 -20.74 3.82 1.45
N PHE A 61 -20.31 2.65 0.97
CA PHE A 61 -21.12 1.43 0.99
C PHE A 61 -20.46 0.25 1.75
N PRO A 62 -20.02 0.43 3.01
CA PRO A 62 -19.33 -0.64 3.72
C PRO A 62 -20.24 -1.81 4.09
N ARG A 63 -21.45 -1.53 4.59
CA ARG A 63 -22.40 -2.58 5.00
C ARG A 63 -22.85 -3.49 3.85
N PRO A 64 -23.30 -2.96 2.70
CA PRO A 64 -23.67 -3.79 1.55
C PRO A 64 -22.50 -4.66 1.06
N LEU A 65 -21.28 -4.13 1.06
CA LEU A 65 -20.09 -4.89 0.66
C LEU A 65 -19.77 -6.02 1.63
N VAL A 66 -19.84 -5.74 2.93
CA VAL A 66 -19.56 -6.75 3.96
C VAL A 66 -20.66 -7.82 4.02
N SER A 67 -21.92 -7.46 3.79
CA SER A 67 -23.04 -8.41 3.81
C SER A 67 -22.98 -9.47 2.69
N ILE A 68 -22.17 -9.25 1.65
CA ILE A 68 -21.91 -10.28 0.63
C ILE A 68 -21.11 -11.45 1.21
N PHE A 69 -20.31 -11.21 2.25
CA PHE A 69 -19.42 -12.20 2.84
C PHE A 69 -19.96 -12.84 4.12
N THR A 70 -20.87 -12.16 4.83
CA THR A 70 -21.44 -12.66 6.09
C THR A 70 -22.85 -12.10 6.32
N ASN A 71 -23.71 -12.91 6.92
CA ASN A 71 -25.06 -12.50 7.32
C ASN A 71 -25.17 -12.19 8.82
N ASP A 72 -24.08 -12.34 9.59
CA ASP A 72 -24.08 -12.05 11.03
C ASP A 72 -24.02 -10.54 11.28
N PRO A 73 -25.04 -9.92 11.88
CA PRO A 73 -25.10 -8.48 12.10
C PRO A 73 -23.97 -7.95 13.01
N ALA A 74 -23.49 -8.74 13.97
CA ALA A 74 -22.38 -8.34 14.84
C ALA A 74 -21.06 -8.25 14.06
N ILE A 75 -20.84 -9.20 13.14
CA ILE A 75 -19.66 -9.21 12.26
C ILE A 75 -19.76 -8.07 11.23
N ILE A 76 -20.95 -7.81 10.67
CA ILE A 76 -21.17 -6.74 9.70
C ILE A 76 -20.79 -5.38 10.28
N GLU A 77 -21.18 -5.09 11.53
CA GLU A 77 -20.89 -3.81 12.17
C GLU A 77 -19.39 -3.60 12.37
N VAL A 78 -18.68 -4.61 12.89
CA VAL A 78 -17.22 -4.53 13.11
C VAL A 78 -16.48 -4.42 11.78
N ALA A 79 -16.77 -5.30 10.81
CA ALA A 79 -16.10 -5.29 9.52
C ALA A 79 -16.39 -4.01 8.72
N SER A 80 -17.58 -3.40 8.87
CA SER A 80 -17.89 -2.11 8.24
C SER A 80 -17.02 -0.97 8.76
N ARG A 81 -16.68 -0.97 10.06
CA ARG A 81 -15.75 0.00 10.65
C ARG A 81 -14.34 -0.20 10.13
N CYS A 82 -13.86 -1.44 10.12
CA CYS A 82 -12.55 -1.79 9.56
C CYS A 82 -12.42 -1.42 8.08
N LEU A 83 -13.48 -1.63 7.30
CA LEU A 83 -13.50 -1.31 5.88
C LEU A 83 -13.41 0.20 5.64
N ARG A 84 -14.06 1.03 6.47
CA ARG A 84 -13.90 2.49 6.41
C ARG A 84 -12.48 2.94 6.71
N VAL A 85 -11.81 2.34 7.69
CA VAL A 85 -10.40 2.65 7.98
C VAL A 85 -9.51 2.25 6.80
N THR A 86 -9.77 1.09 6.21
CA THR A 86 -9.03 0.59 5.04
C THR A 86 -9.24 1.48 3.82
N ALA A 87 -10.45 2.04 3.64
CA ALA A 87 -10.75 2.95 2.54
C ALA A 87 -9.80 4.17 2.53
N PHE A 88 -9.50 4.74 3.70
CA PHE A 88 -8.53 5.83 3.80
C PHE A 88 -7.09 5.40 3.48
N ALA A 89 -6.73 4.14 3.73
CA ALA A 89 -5.40 3.60 3.46
C ALA A 89 -5.14 3.32 1.96
N GLN A 90 -6.20 3.12 1.17
CA GLN A 90 -6.12 2.76 -0.26
C GLN A 90 -5.16 3.64 -1.11
N PRO A 91 -5.26 4.98 -1.11
CA PRO A 91 -4.36 5.82 -1.90
C PRO A 91 -2.90 5.72 -1.44
N PHE A 92 -2.65 5.55 -0.13
CA PHE A 92 -1.30 5.36 0.40
C PHE A 92 -0.71 4.02 -0.05
N MET A 93 -1.52 2.97 -0.05
CA MET A 93 -1.13 1.65 -0.57
C MET A 93 -0.76 1.71 -2.06
N ALA A 94 -1.54 2.44 -2.86
CA ALA A 94 -1.28 2.63 -4.28
C ALA A 94 0.09 3.28 -4.53
N LEU A 95 0.33 4.43 -3.87
CA LEU A 95 1.57 5.19 -4.03
C LEU A 95 2.78 4.44 -3.46
N GLN A 96 2.62 3.75 -2.33
CA GLN A 96 3.64 2.87 -1.75
C GLN A 96 4.03 1.77 -2.75
N GLY A 97 3.05 1.13 -3.39
CA GLY A 97 3.26 0.09 -4.39
C GLY A 97 4.03 0.60 -5.62
N VAL A 98 3.61 1.75 -6.16
CA VAL A 98 4.26 2.38 -7.32
C VAL A 98 5.71 2.77 -7.00
N LEU A 99 5.97 3.45 -5.88
CA LEU A 99 7.32 3.85 -5.48
C LEU A 99 8.22 2.64 -5.22
N SER A 100 7.68 1.61 -4.58
CA SER A 100 8.39 0.36 -4.32
C SER A 100 8.73 -0.36 -5.62
N GLY A 101 7.78 -0.40 -6.58
CA GLY A 101 8.00 -0.96 -7.91
C GLY A 101 9.03 -0.19 -8.71
N ALA A 102 8.97 1.15 -8.67
CA ALA A 102 9.92 2.02 -9.35
C ALA A 102 11.36 1.76 -8.91
N LEU A 103 11.61 1.72 -7.59
CA LEU A 103 12.94 1.46 -7.04
C LEU A 103 13.44 0.05 -7.40
N ARG A 104 12.58 -0.97 -7.31
CA ARG A 104 12.93 -2.33 -7.76
C ARG A 104 13.26 -2.37 -9.26
N GLY A 105 12.51 -1.65 -10.09
CA GLY A 105 12.72 -1.56 -11.53
C GLY A 105 14.03 -0.86 -11.89
N ALA A 106 14.50 0.04 -11.03
CA ALA A 106 15.80 0.70 -11.14
C ALA A 106 16.98 -0.12 -10.57
N GLY A 107 16.74 -1.34 -10.08
CA GLY A 107 17.76 -2.18 -9.45
C GLY A 107 17.98 -1.92 -7.95
N ASP A 108 17.37 -0.88 -7.38
CA ASP A 108 17.37 -0.64 -5.93
C ASP A 108 16.29 -1.49 -5.23
N THR A 109 16.60 -2.76 -5.01
CA THR A 109 15.76 -3.68 -4.22
C THR A 109 16.00 -3.56 -2.73
N ARG A 110 17.15 -3.02 -2.32
CA ARG A 110 17.55 -2.92 -0.90
C ARG A 110 16.73 -1.87 -0.17
N SER A 111 16.55 -0.68 -0.74
CA SER A 111 15.80 0.38 -0.07
C SER A 111 14.35 -0.01 0.21
N PRO A 112 13.57 -0.55 -0.75
CA PRO A 112 12.22 -1.04 -0.48
C PRO A 112 12.17 -2.14 0.58
N MET A 113 13.16 -3.04 0.59
CA MET A 113 13.23 -4.13 1.55
C MET A 113 13.51 -3.63 2.97
N ILE A 114 14.46 -2.70 3.13
CA ILE A 114 14.78 -2.09 4.43
C ILE A 114 13.58 -1.30 4.95
N VAL A 115 12.97 -0.46 4.10
CA VAL A 115 11.78 0.30 4.51
C VAL A 115 10.68 -0.66 4.94
N ALA A 116 10.36 -1.69 4.15
CA ALA A 116 9.33 -2.66 4.47
C ALA A 116 9.64 -3.44 5.76
N GLY A 117 10.89 -3.87 5.96
CA GLY A 117 11.32 -4.58 7.15
C GLY A 117 11.20 -3.73 8.41
N VAL A 118 11.80 -2.54 8.40
CA VAL A 118 11.82 -1.66 9.57
C VAL A 118 10.41 -1.19 9.96
N THR A 119 9.59 -0.78 8.99
CA THR A 119 8.23 -0.34 9.29
C THR A 119 7.32 -1.51 9.70
N SER A 120 7.39 -2.66 9.02
CA SER A 120 6.52 -3.79 9.38
C SER A 120 6.86 -4.38 10.75
N TRP A 121 8.15 -4.55 11.07
CA TRP A 121 8.56 -5.11 12.35
C TRP A 121 8.54 -4.07 13.47
N GLY A 122 9.11 -2.89 13.23
CA GLY A 122 9.25 -1.86 14.25
C GLY A 122 7.94 -1.12 14.54
N CYS A 123 7.17 -0.79 13.50
CA CYS A 123 5.93 -0.04 13.66
C CYS A 123 4.74 -1.00 13.76
N ARG A 124 4.48 -1.81 12.74
CA ARG A 124 3.25 -2.59 12.67
C ARG A 124 3.17 -3.69 13.72
N VAL A 125 4.19 -4.53 13.89
CA VAL A 125 4.18 -5.60 14.91
C VAL A 125 4.16 -5.01 16.32
N LEU A 126 5.01 -4.02 16.59
CA LEU A 126 5.15 -3.44 17.92
C LEU A 126 3.89 -2.66 18.36
N LEU A 127 3.33 -1.80 17.51
CA LEU A 127 2.09 -1.09 17.81
C LEU A 127 0.89 -2.02 17.91
N THR A 128 0.82 -3.07 17.09
CA THR A 128 -0.28 -4.05 17.18
C THR A 128 -0.20 -4.81 18.50
N TYR A 129 1.00 -5.25 18.90
CA TYR A 129 1.23 -5.94 20.16
C TYR A 129 0.82 -5.06 21.34
N VAL A 130 1.26 -3.79 21.37
CA VAL A 130 0.91 -2.84 22.45
C VAL A 130 -0.58 -2.55 22.47
N ALA A 131 -1.20 -2.28 21.31
CA ALA A 131 -2.62 -1.94 21.24
C ALA A 131 -3.52 -3.09 21.73
N VAL A 132 -3.24 -4.32 21.28
CA VAL A 132 -4.11 -5.47 21.55
C VAL A 132 -3.80 -6.10 22.91
N LEU A 133 -2.53 -6.36 23.24
CA LEU A 133 -2.15 -7.13 24.42
C LEU A 133 -1.89 -6.26 25.65
N ALA A 134 -1.34 -5.05 25.49
CA ALA A 134 -1.04 -4.19 26.63
C ALA A 134 -2.21 -3.27 27.03
N LEU A 135 -2.95 -2.76 26.04
CA LEU A 135 -4.06 -1.82 26.27
C LEU A 135 -5.44 -2.46 26.18
N GLY A 136 -5.55 -3.73 25.74
CA GLY A 136 -6.82 -4.43 25.60
C GLY A 136 -7.79 -3.75 24.62
N LEU A 137 -7.26 -2.99 23.66
CA LEU A 137 -8.08 -2.24 22.72
C LEU A 137 -8.80 -3.18 21.73
N PRO A 138 -9.98 -2.77 21.23
CA PRO A 138 -10.73 -3.59 20.28
C PRO A 138 -9.95 -3.83 18.97
N LEU A 139 -10.23 -4.96 18.33
CA LEU A 139 -9.52 -5.46 17.14
C LEU A 139 -9.50 -4.44 15.97
N GLU A 140 -10.45 -3.51 15.92
CA GLU A 140 -10.51 -2.43 14.92
C GLU A 140 -9.24 -1.56 14.88
N TRP A 141 -8.52 -1.43 15.99
CA TRP A 141 -7.25 -0.69 16.06
C TRP A 141 -6.15 -1.28 15.18
N VAL A 142 -6.22 -2.59 14.87
CA VAL A 142 -5.27 -3.25 13.97
C VAL A 142 -5.31 -2.65 12.57
N TRP A 143 -6.50 -2.28 12.08
CA TRP A 143 -6.65 -1.62 10.77
C TRP A 143 -6.13 -0.18 10.80
N GLY A 144 -6.22 0.51 11.95
CA GLY A 144 -5.61 1.82 12.14
C GLY A 144 -4.09 1.76 12.08
N VAL A 145 -3.49 0.79 12.77
CA VAL A 145 -2.04 0.52 12.72
C VAL A 145 -1.61 0.15 11.30
N MET A 146 -2.41 -0.64 10.58
CA MET A 146 -2.15 -0.97 9.17
C MET A 146 -2.15 0.28 8.28
N ALA A 147 -3.14 1.16 8.43
CA ALA A 147 -3.21 2.41 7.67
C ALA A 147 -1.99 3.31 7.94
N LEU A 148 -1.58 3.42 9.21
CA LEU A 148 -0.38 4.14 9.62
C LEU A 148 0.89 3.56 8.99
N ASP A 149 1.04 2.23 9.03
CA ASP A 149 2.18 1.51 8.45
C ASP A 149 2.31 1.76 6.93
N PHE A 150 1.20 1.70 6.19
CA PHE A 150 1.21 2.03 4.76
C PHE A 150 1.53 3.50 4.50
N GLY A 151 1.01 4.42 5.32
CA GLY A 151 1.37 5.84 5.27
C GLY A 151 2.86 6.06 5.48
N LEU A 152 3.44 5.49 6.54
CA LEU A 152 4.87 5.60 6.86
C LEU A 152 5.74 5.04 5.73
N LYS A 153 5.41 3.87 5.20
CA LYS A 153 6.11 3.29 4.04
C LYS A 153 6.05 4.20 2.82
N MET A 154 4.88 4.76 2.52
CA MET A 154 4.70 5.69 1.41
C MET A 154 5.60 6.92 1.56
N PHE A 155 5.60 7.58 2.72
CA PHE A 155 6.42 8.77 2.96
C PHE A 155 7.92 8.46 2.95
N TRP A 156 8.34 7.34 3.55
CA TRP A 156 9.75 6.95 3.57
C TRP A 156 10.24 6.57 2.16
N LEU A 157 9.48 5.77 1.41
CA LEU A 157 9.82 5.45 0.02
C LEU A 157 9.84 6.70 -0.85
N LEU A 158 8.95 7.67 -0.62
CA LEU A 158 8.96 8.94 -1.33
C LEU A 158 10.24 9.73 -1.02
N ALA A 159 10.68 9.77 0.24
CA ALA A 159 11.93 10.40 0.63
C ALA A 159 13.14 9.72 -0.03
N VAL A 160 13.16 8.38 -0.06
CA VAL A 160 14.19 7.59 -0.77
C VAL A 160 14.18 7.87 -2.26
N TYR A 161 13.00 7.88 -2.89
CA TYR A 161 12.84 8.15 -4.32
C TYR A 161 13.31 9.57 -4.68
N ARG A 162 13.04 10.56 -3.83
CA ARG A 162 13.48 11.95 -4.03
C ARG A 162 15.00 12.13 -3.96
N ARG A 163 15.74 11.21 -3.35
CA ARG A 163 17.21 11.27 -3.30
C ARG A 163 17.88 11.05 -4.66
N GLY A 164 17.17 10.56 -5.68
CA GLY A 164 17.64 10.53 -7.07
C GLY A 164 18.73 9.50 -7.41
N TRP A 165 19.44 8.97 -6.43
CA TRP A 165 20.45 7.91 -6.55
C TRP A 165 20.05 6.65 -7.35
N TRP A 166 18.75 6.35 -7.45
CA TRP A 166 18.24 5.25 -8.29
C TRP A 166 18.44 5.49 -9.80
N GLN A 167 18.77 6.71 -10.22
CA GLN A 167 19.03 7.06 -11.63
C GLN A 167 20.45 6.68 -12.09
N GLU A 168 21.38 6.52 -11.16
CA GLU A 168 22.80 6.24 -11.43
C GLU A 168 23.12 4.74 -11.39
N ILE A 169 22.16 3.91 -10.95
CA ILE A 169 22.31 2.46 -10.86
C ILE A 169 22.34 1.91 -12.29
N ARG A 170 23.55 1.67 -12.81
CA ARG A 170 23.75 0.89 -14.03
C ARG A 170 23.31 -0.54 -13.75
N VAL A 171 22.20 -0.92 -14.37
CA VAL A 171 21.75 -2.31 -14.50
C VAL A 171 22.54 -2.98 -15.62
#